data_AF-A0AAD8IV24-F1
#
_entry.id   AF-A0AAD8IV24-F1
#
_cell.length_a   1.000
_cell.length_b   1.000
_cell.length_c   1.000
_cell.angle_alpha   90.00
_cell.angle_beta   90.00
_cell.angle_gamma   90.00
#
_symmetry.space_group_name_H-M   'P 1'
#
loop_
_entity.id
_entity.type
_entity.pdbx_description
1 polymer ?
#
loop_
_entity_poly.entity_id
_entity_poly.type
_entity_poly.pdbx_seq_one_letter_code
_entity_poly.pdbx_strand_id
1 'polypeptide(L)'
;MISSFSLLQLSEYHGGFELGEIDKLFSVIEANYEAWVNGFAPLAVGADVPAAVREFSRTLFNMRLDIALFVSRTIFNSDLRGVLGLVKVPCCIIQTAKDVSVPASVATYLKNHLGLLANKLLRALSR
;
A
#
# COMPACT_ATOMS: atom_id res chain seq x y z
N MET A 1 -17.35 -16.13 6.97
CA MET A 1 -15.90 -15.85 7.05
C MET A 1 -15.74 -14.44 6.55
N ILE A 2 -15.62 -13.45 7.44
CA ILE A 2 -15.63 -12.04 7.04
C ILE A 2 -14.25 -11.74 6.47
N SER A 3 -14.18 -11.55 5.15
CA SER A 3 -12.98 -11.23 4.39
C SER A 3 -12.52 -9.80 4.73
N SER A 4 -11.87 -9.66 5.87
CA SER A 4 -11.32 -8.40 6.35
C SER A 4 -9.94 -8.22 5.72
N PHE A 5 -9.88 -7.45 4.63
CA PHE A 5 -8.66 -7.04 3.93
C PHE A 5 -8.49 -5.52 4.12
N SER A 6 -7.31 -5.03 4.54
CA SER A 6 -7.11 -3.61 4.84
C SER A 6 -7.02 -2.70 3.62
N LEU A 7 -6.99 -3.26 2.41
CA LEU A 7 -6.95 -2.48 1.17
C LEU A 7 -8.27 -2.50 0.40
N LEU A 8 -9.22 -3.35 0.79
CA LEU A 8 -10.54 -3.35 0.17
C LEU A 8 -11.42 -2.20 0.66
N GLN A 9 -12.23 -1.67 -0.24
CA GLN A 9 -13.36 -0.81 0.11
C GLN A 9 -14.43 -1.60 0.89
N LEU A 10 -14.80 -1.08 2.05
CA LEU A 10 -15.94 -1.49 2.86
C LEU A 10 -16.82 -0.26 3.12
N SER A 11 -18.06 -0.46 3.56
CA SER A 11 -19.07 0.62 3.73
C SER A 11 -18.58 1.81 4.56
N GLU A 12 -17.65 1.61 5.49
CA GLU A 12 -17.08 2.66 6.35
C GLU A 12 -15.55 2.83 6.20
N TYR A 13 -14.93 2.16 5.23
CA TYR A 13 -13.47 2.19 5.04
C TYR A 13 -13.09 2.16 3.57
N HIS A 14 -12.32 3.16 3.15
CA HIS A 14 -11.86 3.29 1.76
C HIS A 14 -10.38 2.87 1.68
N GLY A 15 -10.14 1.59 1.38
CA GLY A 15 -8.80 1.00 1.31
C GLY A 15 -8.05 1.23 -0.01
N GLY A 16 -8.75 1.65 -1.06
CA GLY A 16 -8.15 2.00 -2.35
C GLY A 16 -8.21 0.91 -3.42
N PHE A 17 -8.71 -0.29 -3.10
CA PHE A 17 -8.94 -1.37 -4.05
C PHE A 17 -10.38 -1.88 -3.97
N GLU A 18 -10.95 -2.17 -5.14
CA GLU A 18 -12.23 -2.84 -5.28
C GLU A 18 -12.09 -4.36 -5.19
N LEU A 19 -13.20 -5.04 -4.93
CA LEU A 19 -13.24 -6.50 -4.87
C LEU A 19 -12.78 -7.11 -6.20
N GLY A 20 -11.80 -8.01 -6.14
CA GLY A 20 -11.25 -8.70 -7.31
C GLY A 20 -10.20 -7.90 -8.09
N GLU A 21 -9.93 -6.62 -7.78
CA GLU A 21 -8.78 -5.91 -8.37
C GLU A 21 -7.45 -6.48 -7.88
N ILE A 22 -7.40 -6.90 -6.61
CA ILE A 22 -6.25 -7.57 -6.01
C ILE A 22 -5.97 -8.92 -6.70
N ASP A 23 -7.00 -9.71 -7.00
CA ASP A 23 -6.83 -10.99 -7.70
C ASP A 23 -6.32 -10.78 -9.14
N LYS A 24 -6.88 -9.78 -9.84
CA LYS A 24 -6.39 -9.38 -11.17
C LYS A 24 -4.93 -8.93 -11.14
N LEU A 25 -4.54 -8.17 -10.12
CA LEU A 25 -3.15 -7.75 -9.92
C LEU A 25 -2.22 -8.96 -9.85
N PHE A 26 -2.57 -9.98 -9.05
CA PHE A 26 -1.75 -11.19 -8.97
C PHE A 26 -1.66 -11.95 -10.29
N SER A 27 -2.76 -12.07 -11.03
CA SER A 27 -2.75 -12.70 -12.36
C SER A 27 -1.85 -11.95 -13.35
N VAL A 28 -1.80 -10.62 -13.28
CA VAL A 28 -0.92 -9.81 -14.15
C VAL A 28 0.55 -10.02 -13.78
N ILE A 29 0.88 -10.02 -12.48
CA ILE A 29 2.24 -10.30 -11.98
C ILE A 29 2.71 -11.68 -12.45
N GLU A 30 1.84 -12.69 -12.35
CA GLU A 30 2.13 -14.07 -12.73
C GLU A 30 2.27 -14.26 -14.25
N ALA A 31 1.44 -13.58 -15.04
CA ALA A 31 1.45 -13.70 -16.50
C ALA A 31 2.67 -13.04 -17.15
N ASN A 32 3.09 -11.86 -16.68
CA ASN A 32 4.27 -11.18 -17.20
C ASN A 32 4.86 -10.23 -16.15
N TYR A 33 5.79 -10.76 -15.37
CA TYR A 33 6.43 -10.03 -14.29
C TYR A 33 7.17 -8.78 -14.78
N GLU A 34 7.93 -8.88 -15.87
CA GLU A 34 8.70 -7.78 -16.42
C GLU A 34 7.81 -6.61 -16.85
N ALA A 35 6.76 -6.92 -17.62
CA ALA A 35 5.80 -5.92 -18.07
C ALA A 35 5.08 -5.28 -16.89
N TRP A 36 4.73 -6.07 -15.86
CA TRP A 36 4.16 -5.55 -14.63
C TRP A 36 5.11 -4.59 -13.91
N VAL A 37 6.38 -4.95 -13.73
CA VAL A 37 7.38 -4.08 -13.09
C VAL A 37 7.53 -2.76 -13.86
N ASN A 38 7.63 -2.81 -15.18
CA ASN A 38 7.78 -1.62 -16.02
C ASN A 38 6.56 -0.69 -15.97
N GLY A 39 5.35 -1.26 -15.84
CA GLY A 39 4.12 -0.48 -15.69
C GLY A 39 3.90 0.06 -14.27
N PHE A 40 4.22 -0.75 -13.24
CA PHE A 40 3.95 -0.42 -11.84
C PHE A 40 4.96 0.58 -11.26
N ALA A 41 6.24 0.46 -11.61
CA ALA A 41 7.30 1.31 -11.08
C ALA A 41 7.06 2.82 -11.20
N PRO A 42 6.69 3.39 -12.38
CA PRO A 42 6.42 4.82 -12.49
C PRO A 42 5.19 5.25 -11.66
N LEU A 43 4.17 4.40 -11.56
CA LEU A 43 2.97 4.67 -10.76
C LEU A 43 3.30 4.70 -9.27
N ALA A 44 4.09 3.74 -8.79
CA ALA A 44 4.52 3.64 -7.40
C ALA A 44 5.44 4.80 -6.99
N VAL A 45 6.34 5.24 -7.87
CA VAL A 45 7.20 6.41 -7.61
C VAL A 45 6.41 7.71 -7.64
N GLY A 46 5.41 7.83 -8.53
CA GLY A 46 4.41 8.91 -8.54
C GLY A 46 4.93 10.32 -8.85
N ALA A 47 6.25 10.50 -8.99
CA ALA A 47 6.92 11.74 -9.35
C ALA A 47 7.73 11.57 -10.64
N ASP A 48 7.86 12.65 -11.41
CA ASP A 48 8.71 12.67 -12.62
C ASP A 48 10.19 12.74 -12.25
N VAL A 49 10.70 11.61 -11.74
CA VAL A 49 12.11 11.43 -11.33
C VAL A 49 12.62 10.14 -11.98
N PRO A 50 13.10 10.20 -13.24
CA PRO A 50 13.47 9.01 -14.00
C PRO A 50 14.53 8.12 -13.33
N ALA A 51 15.45 8.72 -12.56
CA ALA A 51 16.45 7.97 -11.80
C ALA A 51 15.82 7.10 -10.70
N ALA A 52 14.82 7.63 -9.99
CA ALA A 52 14.10 6.89 -8.96
C ALA A 52 13.24 5.76 -9.55
N VAL A 53 12.59 6.02 -10.70
CA VAL A 53 11.84 4.98 -11.44
C VAL A 53 12.77 3.84 -11.86
N ARG A 54 13.91 4.15 -12.49
CA ARG A 54 14.88 3.12 -12.90
C ARG A 54 15.38 2.30 -11.72
N GLU A 55 15.72 2.95 -10.62
CA GLU A 55 16.22 2.26 -9.43
C GLU A 55 15.14 1.37 -8.79
N PHE A 56 13.91 1.88 -8.67
CA PHE A 56 12.79 1.10 -8.18
C PHE A 56 12.50 -0.12 -9.08
N SER A 57 12.40 0.08 -10.40
CA SER A 57 12.26 -1.02 -11.38
C SER A 57 13.36 -2.06 -11.23
N ARG A 58 14.63 -1.63 -11.11
CA ARG A 58 15.78 -2.53 -10.94
C ARG A 58 15.65 -3.38 -9.69
N THR A 59 15.29 -2.78 -8.55
CA THR A 59 15.14 -3.52 -7.28
C THR A 59 13.95 -4.48 -7.31
N LEU A 60 12.83 -4.05 -7.89
CA LEU A 60 11.62 -4.84 -8.02
C LEU A 60 11.88 -6.05 -8.94
N PHE A 61 12.50 -5.83 -10.10
CA PHE A 61 12.85 -6.88 -11.05
C PHE A 61 13.86 -7.91 -10.50
N ASN A 62 14.73 -7.49 -9.56
CA ASN A 62 15.69 -8.38 -8.92
C ASN A 62 15.04 -9.35 -7.91
N MET A 63 13.78 -9.16 -7.53
CA MET A 63 13.06 -10.15 -6.75
C MET A 63 12.65 -11.31 -7.64
N ARG A 64 12.86 -12.55 -7.16
CA ARG A 64 12.32 -13.72 -7.84
C ARG A 64 10.79 -13.63 -7.87
N LEU A 65 10.19 -14.01 -9.00
CA LEU A 65 8.75 -13.93 -9.22
C LEU A 65 7.94 -14.64 -8.12
N ASP A 66 8.34 -15.84 -7.71
CA ASP A 66 7.65 -16.60 -6.67
C ASP A 66 7.66 -15.87 -5.32
N ILE A 67 8.78 -15.23 -4.98
CA ILE A 67 8.91 -14.40 -3.77
C ILE A 67 8.08 -13.12 -3.90
N ALA A 68 8.11 -12.45 -5.04
CA ALA A 68 7.35 -11.23 -5.28
C ALA A 68 5.84 -11.49 -5.15
N LEU A 69 5.34 -12.56 -5.79
CA LEU A 69 3.94 -12.99 -5.67
C LEU A 69 3.57 -13.32 -4.23
N PHE A 70 4.41 -14.07 -3.53
CA PHE A 70 4.17 -14.42 -2.13
C PHE A 70 4.05 -13.16 -1.25
N VAL A 71 5.03 -12.25 -1.35
CA VAL A 71 5.05 -11.00 -0.57
C VAL A 71 3.86 -10.11 -0.92
N SER A 72 3.54 -9.94 -2.21
CA SER A 72 2.36 -9.18 -2.63
C SER A 72 1.08 -9.79 -2.06
N ARG A 73 0.90 -11.11 -2.15
CA ARG A 73 -0.27 -11.78 -1.55
C ARG A 73 -0.34 -11.54 -0.05
N THR A 74 0.78 -11.62 0.67
CA THR A 74 0.79 -11.34 2.11
C THR A 74 0.41 -9.89 2.43
N ILE A 75 0.97 -8.91 1.72
CA ILE A 75 0.71 -7.49 1.96
C ILE A 75 -0.74 -7.15 1.63
N PHE A 76 -1.20 -7.45 0.40
CA PHE A 76 -2.52 -7.04 -0.08
C PHE A 76 -3.66 -7.75 0.67
N ASN A 77 -3.39 -8.94 1.22
CA ASN A 77 -4.37 -9.69 2.01
C ASN A 77 -4.26 -9.45 3.53
N SER A 78 -3.35 -8.60 3.99
CA SER A 78 -3.25 -8.30 5.42
C SER A 78 -4.42 -7.42 5.88
N ASP A 79 -4.84 -7.57 7.14
CA ASP A 79 -5.71 -6.60 7.80
C ASP A 79 -5.27 -6.35 9.24
N LEU A 80 -4.73 -5.15 9.45
CA LEU A 80 -4.20 -4.72 10.73
C LEU A 80 -5.17 -3.81 11.51
N ARG A 81 -6.36 -3.51 10.96
CA ARG A 81 -7.30 -2.55 11.57
C ARG A 81 -7.72 -2.96 12.97
N GLY A 82 -7.96 -4.26 13.18
CA GLY A 82 -8.34 -4.81 14.48
C GLY A 82 -7.27 -4.70 15.58
N VAL A 83 -6.01 -4.43 15.21
CA VAL A 83 -4.89 -4.36 16.17
C VAL A 83 -4.31 -2.95 16.33
N LEU A 84 -4.75 -1.95 15.56
CA LEU A 84 -4.21 -0.58 15.62
C LEU A 84 -4.32 0.04 17.03
N GLY A 85 -5.41 -0.24 17.75
CA GLY A 85 -5.63 0.26 19.12
C GLY A 85 -4.66 -0.30 20.16
N LEU A 86 -3.95 -1.39 19.84
CA LEU A 86 -2.96 -2.01 20.72
C LEU A 86 -1.59 -1.31 20.65
N VAL A 87 -1.38 -0.43 19.66
CA VAL A 87 -0.11 0.32 19.50
C VAL A 87 0.01 1.38 20.60
N LYS A 88 1.01 1.21 21.48
CA LYS A 88 1.29 2.11 22.60
C LYS A 88 2.42 3.12 22.32
N VAL A 89 3.20 2.88 21.27
CA VAL A 89 4.36 3.70 20.91
C VAL A 89 3.89 4.92 20.11
N PRO A 90 4.49 6.12 20.31
CA PRO A 90 4.22 7.27 19.47
C PRO A 90 4.50 7.02 17.99
N CYS A 91 3.52 7.32 17.14
CA CYS A 91 3.61 7.14 15.68
C CYS A 91 3.51 8.49 14.96
N CYS A 92 4.44 8.73 14.03
CA CYS A 92 4.30 9.79 13.04
C CYS A 92 3.75 9.19 11.74
N ILE A 93 2.63 9.74 11.25
CA ILE A 93 2.02 9.30 10.00
C ILE A 93 2.46 10.27 8.90
N ILE A 94 3.21 9.75 7.93
CA ILE A 94 3.71 10.50 6.78
C ILE A 94 3.05 9.89 5.54
N GLN A 95 2.35 10.72 4.78
CA GLN A 95 1.75 10.33 3.50
C GLN A 95 2.02 11.42 2.47
N THR A 96 2.31 11.03 1.23
CA THR A 96 2.38 11.97 0.12
C THR A 96 0.98 12.47 -0.23
N ALA A 97 0.89 13.65 -0.86
CA ALA A 97 -0.41 14.18 -1.29
C ALA A 97 -1.08 13.31 -2.38
N LYS A 98 -0.29 12.56 -3.14
CA LYS A 98 -0.73 11.63 -4.18
C LYS A 98 0.03 10.31 -4.02
N ASP A 99 -0.70 9.25 -3.74
CA ASP A 99 -0.22 7.88 -3.63
C ASP A 99 -1.21 6.97 -4.35
N VAL A 100 -0.73 6.15 -5.29
CA VAL A 100 -1.57 5.28 -6.11
C VAL A 100 -2.15 4.11 -5.32
N SER A 101 -1.50 3.71 -4.22
CA SER A 101 -1.89 2.56 -3.40
C SER A 101 -2.61 2.95 -2.11
N VAL A 102 -2.47 4.21 -1.66
CA VAL A 102 -2.98 4.65 -0.35
C VAL A 102 -3.82 5.92 -0.47
N PRO A 103 -5.17 5.83 -0.39
CA PRO A 103 -6.04 7.00 -0.33
C PRO A 103 -5.73 7.93 0.86
N ALA A 104 -5.98 9.23 0.73
CA ALA A 104 -5.77 10.21 1.80
C ALA A 104 -6.60 9.92 3.07
N SER A 105 -7.73 9.22 2.93
CA SER A 105 -8.58 8.78 4.05
C SER A 105 -7.87 7.78 4.95
N VAL A 106 -6.90 7.00 4.45
CA VAL A 106 -6.18 5.98 5.23
C VAL A 106 -5.32 6.61 6.32
N ALA A 107 -4.59 7.70 6.02
CA ALA A 107 -3.87 8.46 7.04
C ALA A 107 -4.78 8.95 8.17
N THR A 108 -5.97 9.45 7.81
CA THR A 108 -6.98 9.90 8.80
C THR A 108 -7.50 8.72 9.62
N TYR A 109 -7.75 7.59 8.98
CA TYR A 109 -8.17 6.36 9.65
C TYR A 109 -7.12 5.88 10.67
N LEU A 110 -5.86 5.79 10.27
CA LEU A 110 -4.74 5.42 11.15
C LEU A 110 -4.62 6.39 12.33
N LYS A 111 -4.70 7.70 12.07
CA LYS A 111 -4.69 8.72 13.12
C LYS A 111 -5.82 8.49 14.12
N ASN A 112 -7.02 8.11 13.70
CA ASN A 112 -8.15 7.94 14.61
C ASN A 112 -8.09 6.62 15.40
N HIS A 113 -7.52 5.55 14.82
CA HIS A 113 -7.56 4.20 15.42
C HIS A 113 -6.28 3.77 16.12
N LEU A 114 -5.14 4.46 15.93
CA LEU A 114 -3.94 4.22 16.72
C LEU A 114 -4.17 4.58 18.20
N GLY A 115 -3.54 3.82 19.11
CA GLY A 115 -3.68 3.98 20.55
C GLY A 115 -3.41 5.40 21.09
N LEU A 116 -4.00 5.71 22.24
CA LEU A 116 -4.14 7.06 22.82
C LEU A 116 -2.82 7.77 23.18
N LEU A 117 -1.70 7.06 23.29
CA LEU A 117 -0.39 7.64 23.58
C LEU A 117 0.37 8.09 22.32
N ALA A 118 -0.19 7.86 21.13
CA ALA A 118 0.44 8.30 19.91
C ALA A 118 0.30 9.82 19.73
N ASN A 119 1.43 10.53 19.73
CA ASN A 119 1.52 11.88 19.18
C ASN A 119 1.23 11.81 17.68
N LYS A 120 -0.05 11.91 17.32
CA LYS A 120 -0.58 11.72 15.98
C LYS A 120 -0.33 12.96 15.11
N LEU A 121 0.91 13.14 14.69
CA LEU A 121 1.28 14.19 13.75
C LEU A 121 1.11 13.69 12.32
N LEU A 122 0.20 14.32 11.57
CA LEU A 122 0.01 14.08 10.15
C LEU A 122 0.83 15.12 9.38
N ARG A 123 1.79 14.66 8.56
CA ARG A 123 2.48 15.51 7.57
C ARG A 123 2.09 15.04 6.18
N ALA A 124 1.28 15.84 5.50
CA ALA A 124 1.11 15.72 4.06
C ALA A 124 2.35 16.35 3.41
N LEU A 125 3.13 15.53 2.70
CA LEU A 125 4.21 16.05 1.88
C LEU A 125 3.61 16.50 0.55
N SER A 126 3.36 17.81 0.43
CA SER A 126 3.06 18.46 -0.86
C SER A 126 4.38 18.76 -1.56
N ARG A 127 4.57 18.22 -2.76
CA ARG A 127 5.45 18.85 -3.76
C ARG A 127 4.62 19.86 -4.53
#